data_AF-A0A920TAR1-F1
#
_entry.id   AF-A0A920TAR1-F1
#
_cell.length_a   1.000
_cell.length_b   1.000
_cell.length_c   1.000
_cell.angle_alpha   90.00
_cell.angle_beta   90.00
_cell.angle_gamma   90.00
#
_symmetry.space_group_name_H-M   'P 1'
#
loop_
_entity.id
_entity.type
_entity.pdbx_description
1 polymer ?
#
loop_
_entity_poly.entity_id
_entity_poly.type
_entity_poly.pdbx_seq_one_letter_code
_entity_poly.pdbx_strand_id
1 'polypeptide(L)' 'MQSAAPEALAIETETRQVQGLYGIGDKRCDHFARQCLVARRLVERGVRFVQLYSGGKRESAELGRAQ' A
#
# COMPACT_ATOMS: atom_id res chain seq x y z
N MET A 1 -1.55 -1.80 -20.34
CA MET A 1 -1.21 -2.58 -19.13
C MET A 1 0.26 -2.45 -18.70
N GLN A 2 1.24 -2.21 -19.59
CA GLN A 2 2.66 -2.03 -19.21
C GLN A 2 3.06 -0.59 -18.81
N SER A 3 2.33 0.43 -19.25
CA SER A 3 2.70 1.85 -19.02
C SER A 3 2.07 2.50 -17.78
N ALA A 4 1.06 1.88 -17.17
CA ALA A 4 0.24 2.48 -16.09
C ALA A 4 0.68 2.08 -14.67
N ALA A 5 1.74 1.28 -14.54
CA ALA A 5 2.23 0.73 -13.27
C ALA A 5 2.79 1.78 -12.28
N PRO A 6 3.54 2.82 -12.69
CA PRO A 6 4.17 3.74 -11.74
C PRO A 6 3.15 4.62 -11.00
N GLU A 7 2.11 5.05 -11.72
CA GLU A 7 1.16 6.04 -11.25
C GLU A 7 0.02 5.43 -10.41
N ALA A 8 -0.25 4.13 -10.58
CA ALA A 8 -1.10 3.37 -9.66
C ALA A 8 -0.45 3.23 -8.26
N LEU A 9 0.88 3.28 -8.17
CA LEU A 9 1.66 3.21 -6.94
C LEU A 9 1.87 4.58 -6.28
N ALA A 10 1.50 5.67 -6.95
CA ALA A 10 1.67 7.05 -6.45
C ALA A 10 0.59 7.43 -5.41
N ILE A 11 0.41 6.62 -4.36
CA ILE A 11 -0.53 6.84 -3.25
C ILE A 11 -0.27 8.14 -2.46
N GLU A 12 0.95 8.68 -2.55
CA GLU A 12 1.36 9.97 -2.02
C GLU A 12 0.52 11.14 -2.58
N THR A 13 -0.04 10.97 -3.79
CA THR A 13 -0.85 11.98 -4.49
C THR A 13 -2.31 12.04 -4.04
N GLU A 14 -2.75 11.12 -3.17
CA GLU A 14 -4.10 11.15 -2.62
C GLU A 14 -4.28 12.26 -1.59
N THR A 15 -5.52 12.73 -1.47
CA THR A 15 -5.85 13.73 -0.44
C THR A 15 -5.68 13.15 0.96
N ARG A 16 -5.36 14.03 1.92
CA ARG A 16 -5.22 13.67 3.34
C ARG A 16 -6.48 13.04 3.93
N GLN A 17 -7.66 13.43 3.41
CA GLN A 17 -8.94 12.84 3.80
C GLN A 17 -9.02 11.37 3.40
N VAL A 18 -8.67 11.02 2.16
CA VAL A 18 -8.66 9.63 1.68
C VAL A 18 -7.60 8.82 2.42
N GLN A 19 -6.41 9.38 2.63
CA GLN A 19 -5.38 8.71 3.43
C GLN A 19 -5.86 8.43 4.86
N GLY A 20 -6.56 9.37 5.49
CA GLY A 20 -7.18 9.19 6.80
C GLY A 20 -8.27 8.12 6.83
N LEU A 21 -9.13 8.05 5.81
CA LEU A 21 -10.19 7.02 5.70
C LEU A 21 -9.63 5.60 5.64
N TYR A 22 -8.50 5.42 4.93
CA TYR A 22 -7.84 4.12 4.85
C TYR A 22 -6.98 3.80 6.09
N GLY A 23 -6.72 4.77 6.98
CA GLY A 23 -5.85 4.60 8.14
C GLY A 23 -4.35 4.70 7.80
N ILE A 24 -4.00 5.36 6.70
CA ILE A 24 -2.60 5.62 6.33
C ILE A 24 -2.02 6.60 7.35
N GLY A 25 -0.92 6.20 7.99
CA GLY A 25 -0.29 6.87 9.11
C GLY A 25 -0.51 6.19 10.48
N ASP A 26 -1.45 5.25 10.60
CA ASP A 26 -1.60 4.44 11.83
C ASP A 26 -0.62 3.26 11.79
N LYS A 27 0.34 3.24 12.71
CA LYS A 27 1.40 2.20 12.79
C LYS A 27 0.86 0.76 12.77
N ARG A 28 -0.37 0.53 13.21
CA ARG A 28 -0.97 -0.82 13.29
C ARG A 28 -1.45 -1.33 11.93
N CYS A 29 -1.85 -0.44 11.03
CA CYS A 29 -2.46 -0.82 9.76
C CYS A 29 -1.90 -0.08 8.54
N ASP A 30 -0.94 0.83 8.70
CA ASP A 30 -0.42 1.69 7.61
C ASP A 30 0.02 0.88 6.38
N HIS A 31 0.72 -0.23 6.59
CA HIS A 31 1.18 -1.07 5.48
C HIS A 31 0.01 -1.65 4.67
N PHE A 32 -0.99 -2.20 5.36
CA PHE A 32 -2.14 -2.80 4.69
C PHE A 32 -3.08 -1.72 4.12
N ALA A 33 -3.23 -0.59 4.81
CA ALA A 33 -3.97 0.57 4.36
C ALA A 33 -3.45 1.10 3.01
N ARG A 34 -2.12 1.20 2.87
CA ARG A 34 -1.47 1.58 1.60
C ARG A 34 -1.76 0.57 0.49
N GLN A 35 -1.69 -0.73 0.78
CA GLN A 35 -2.01 -1.78 -0.20
C GLN A 35 -3.46 -1.70 -0.66
N CYS A 36 -4.42 -1.48 0.25
CA CYS A 36 -5.83 -1.27 -0.08
C CYS A 36 -6.05 -0.04 -0.97
N LEU A 37 -5.30 1.04 -0.73
CA LEU A 37 -5.41 2.24 -1.55
C LEU A 37 -4.85 2.05 -2.97
N VAL A 38 -3.72 1.33 -3.10
CA VAL A 38 -3.20 0.91 -4.41
C VAL A 38 -4.21 0.02 -5.13
N ALA A 39 -4.83 -0.93 -4.42
CA ALA A 39 -5.84 -1.81 -4.99
C ALA A 39 -7.03 -1.03 -5.57
N ARG A 40 -7.53 -0.01 -4.85
CA ARG A 40 -8.56 0.90 -5.35
C ARG A 40 -8.16 1.53 -6.69
N ARG A 41 -6.94 2.08 -6.76
CA ARG A 41 -6.42 2.72 -7.98
C ARG A 41 -6.27 1.74 -9.14
N LEU A 42 -5.86 0.51 -8.87
CA LEU A 42 -5.79 -0.54 -9.87
C LEU A 42 -7.19 -0.86 -10.43
N VAL A 43 -8.19 -0.98 -9.55
CA VAL A 43 -9.58 -1.21 -9.96
C VAL A 43 -10.12 -0.04 -10.79
N GLU A 44 -9.88 1.20 -10.38
CA GLU A 44 -10.26 2.41 -11.13
C GLU A 44 -9.62 2.47 -12.53
N ARG A 45 -8.42 1.88 -12.69
CA ARG A 45 -7.71 1.76 -13.97
C ARG A 45 -8.12 0.54 -14.80
N GLY A 46 -9.18 -0.16 -14.40
CA GLY A 46 -9.75 -1.29 -15.14
C GLY A 46 -9.14 -2.65 -14.82
N VAL A 47 -8.35 -2.77 -13.74
CA VAL A 47 -7.89 -4.08 -13.26
C VAL A 47 -9.09 -4.83 -12.66
N ARG A 48 -9.37 -6.01 -13.20
CA ARG A 48 -10.57 -6.80 -12.89
C ARG A 48 -10.43 -7.64 -11.62
N PHE A 49 -9.21 -8.01 -11.26
CA PHE A 49 -8.92 -8.82 -10.09
C PHE A 49 -7.70 -8.25 -9.36
N VAL A 50 -7.86 -8.00 -8.06
CA VAL A 50 -6.77 -7.56 -7.18
C VAL A 50 -6.77 -8.45 -5.95
N GLN A 51 -5.59 -8.98 -5.62
CA GLN A 51 -5.41 -9.84 -4.45
C GLN A 51 -4.52 -9.11 -3.44
N LEU A 52 -5.02 -9.02 -2.21
CA LEU A 52 -4.30 -8.41 -1.10
C LEU A 52 -3.98 -9.49 -0.07
N TYR A 53 -2.74 -9.46 0.41
CA TYR A 53 -2.27 -10.38 1.42
C TYR A 53 -2.04 -9.60 2.72
N SER A 54 -2.81 -9.94 3.75
CA SER A 54 -2.66 -9.42 5.10
C SER A 54 -2.26 -10.56 6.02
N GLY A 55 -1.13 -10.43 6.70
CA GLY A 55 -0.53 -11.52 7.47
C GLY A 55 0.70 -12.07 6.76
N GLY A 56 1.86 -11.50 7.08
CA GLY A 56 3.13 -11.83 6.43
C GLY A 56 4.22 -10.82 6.74
N LYS A 57 4.31 -10.35 7.99
CA LYS A 57 5.45 -9.55 8.44
C LYS A 57 6.08 -10.27 9.64
N ARG A 58 7.00 -11.19 9.35
CA ARG A 58 8.17 -11.32 10.21
C ARG A 58 8.95 -10.04 9.98
N GLU A 59 8.93 -9.17 10.96
CA GLU A 59 9.77 -7.98 11.01
C GLU A 59 11.23 -8.43 11.14
N SER A 60 11.87 -8.73 10.00
CA SER A 60 13.32 -8.86 9.94
C SER A 60 13.89 -7.45 9.78
N ALA A 61 13.79 -6.64 10.83
CA ALA A 61 14.43 -5.34 10.87
C ALA A 61 15.05 -5.09 12.25
N GLU A 62 15.84 -6.06 12.73
CA GLU A 62 16.90 -5.82 13.71
C GLU A 62 17.89 -6.99 13.71
N LEU A 63 18.75 -7.06 12.69
CA LEU A 63 20.13 -7.48 12.95
C LEU A 63 21.02 -6.32 12.54
N GLY A 64 21.06 -5.33 13.42
CA GLY A 64 22.10 -4.34 13.45
C GLY A 64 23.45 -5.04 13.55
N ARG A 65 24.34 -4.63 12.65
CA ARG A 65 25.80 -4.66 12.78
C ARG A 65 26.25 -4.80 14.24
N ALA A 66 26.81 -5.94 14.60
CA ALA A 66 27.75 -6.04 15.70
C ALA A 66 28.65 -7.27 15.48
N GLN A 67 29.94 -6.94 15.25
CA GLN A 67 31.14 -7.79 15.12
C GLN A 67 31.37 -8.45 13.76
#